data_AF-A0A965P278-F1
#
_entry.id   AF-A0A965P278-F1
#
_cell.length_a   1.000
_cell.length_b   1.000
_cell.length_c   1.000
_cell.angle_alpha   90.00
_cell.angle_beta   90.00
_cell.angle_gamma   90.00
#
_symmetry.space_group_name_H-M   'P 1'
#
loop_
_entity.id
_entity.type
_entity.pdbx_description
1 polymer ?
#
loop_
_entity_poly.entity_id
_entity_poly.type
_entity_poly.pdbx_seq_one_letter_code
_entity_poly.pdbx_strand_id
1 'polypeptide(L)' 'MTVKRLLTECDSEELSEWYAYDQRWPLPDSWWQTARLCRTVMAASGNYKRVPEENIFIPSQVKPHQTAEEMFAELQKLQG' A
#
# COMPACT_ATOMS: atom_id res chain seq x y z
N MET A 1 -12.80 19.38 -1.86
CA MET A 1 -13.95 18.55 -1.46
C MET A 1 -13.80 18.22 0.01
N THR A 2 -14.79 18.52 0.86
CA THR A 2 -14.70 18.29 2.31
C THR A 2 -15.44 17.00 2.69
N VAL A 3 -15.02 16.33 3.77
CA VAL A 3 -15.62 15.05 4.22
C VAL A 3 -17.13 15.17 4.44
N LYS A 4 -17.60 16.29 5.02
CA LYS A 4 -19.04 16.56 5.20
C LYS A 4 -19.81 16.61 3.88
N ARG A 5 -19.22 17.20 2.85
CA ARG A 5 -19.86 17.35 1.54
C ARG A 5 -19.91 16.01 0.80
N LEU A 6 -18.85 15.21 0.92
CA LEU A 6 -18.79 13.84 0.37
C LEU A 6 -19.93 12.96 0.93
N LEU A 7 -20.16 12.98 2.25
CA LEU A 7 -21.22 12.20 2.91
C LEU A 7 -22.64 12.69 2.62
N THR A 8 -22.79 13.92 2.12
CA THR A 8 -24.11 14.51 1.79
C THR A 8 -24.45 14.31 0.31
N GLU A 9 -23.43 14.29 -0.56
CA GLU A 9 -23.59 14.24 -2.01
C GLU A 9 -23.38 12.82 -2.59
N CYS A 10 -22.61 11.95 -1.93
CA CYS A 10 -22.34 10.60 -2.42
C CYS A 10 -23.33 9.61 -1.82
N ASP A 11 -24.16 9.01 -2.68
CA ASP A 11 -25.17 8.04 -2.26
C ASP A 11 -24.50 6.70 -1.90
N SER A 12 -25.10 5.99 -0.95
CA SER A 12 -24.58 4.70 -0.48
C SER A 12 -24.48 3.65 -1.59
N GLU A 13 -25.31 3.81 -2.63
CA GLU A 13 -25.35 2.97 -3.82
C GLU A 13 -24.08 3.16 -4.67
N GLU A 14 -23.67 4.40 -4.97
CA GLU A 14 -22.44 4.69 -5.71
C GLU A 14 -21.19 4.17 -4.99
N LEU A 15 -21.16 4.31 -3.67
CA LEU A 15 -20.07 3.79 -2.83
C LEU A 15 -20.01 2.26 -2.86
N SER A 16 -21.16 1.59 -2.89
CA SER A 16 -21.25 0.14 -3.00
C SER A 16 -20.86 -0.38 -4.38
N GLU A 17 -21.22 0.33 -5.45
CA GLU A 17 -20.78 0.02 -6.81
C GLU A 17 -19.28 0.19 -6.97
N TRP A 18 -18.71 1.25 -6.38
CA TRP A 18 -17.27 1.48 -6.37
C TRP A 18 -16.53 0.37 -5.63
N TYR A 19 -17.05 -0.07 -4.48
CA TYR A 19 -16.52 -1.21 -3.74
C TYR A 19 -16.59 -2.51 -4.54
N ALA A 20 -17.70 -2.76 -5.24
CA ALA A 20 -17.85 -3.94 -6.09
C ALA A 20 -16.89 -3.91 -7.29
N TYR A 21 -16.66 -2.73 -7.87
CA TYR A 21 -15.69 -2.51 -8.93
C TYR A 21 -14.26 -2.75 -8.45
N ASP A 22 -13.85 -2.18 -7.31
CA ASP A 22 -12.51 -2.36 -6.74
C ASP A 22 -12.26 -3.81 -6.29
N GLN A 23 -13.27 -4.52 -5.78
CA GLN A 23 -13.11 -5.96 -5.49
C GLN A 23 -12.90 -6.79 -6.76
N ARG A 24 -13.54 -6.41 -7.86
CA ARG A 24 -13.47 -7.16 -9.12
C ARG A 24 -12.20 -6.82 -9.90
N TRP A 25 -11.85 -5.54 -9.94
CA TRP A 25 -10.68 -4.97 -10.62
C TRP A 25 -9.93 -4.05 -9.66
N PRO A 26 -9.24 -4.61 -8.67
CA PRO A 26 -8.55 -3.81 -7.67
C PRO A 26 -7.57 -2.89 -8.38
N LEU A 27 -7.64 -1.60 -8.02
CA LEU A 27 -6.65 -0.66 -8.49
C LEU A 27 -5.28 -1.21 -8.08
N PRO A 28 -4.32 -1.33 -9.01
CA PRO A 28 -3.02 -1.87 -8.66
C PRO A 28 -2.44 -0.96 -7.58
N ASP A 29 -2.07 -1.53 -6.44
CA ASP A 29 -1.52 -0.80 -5.31
C ASP A 29 -0.49 0.23 -5.81
N SER A 30 -0.72 1.50 -5.48
CA SER A 30 0.11 2.62 -5.93
C SER A 30 1.61 2.42 -5.63
N TRP A 31 1.93 1.69 -4.57
CA TRP A 31 3.31 1.32 -4.25
C TRP A 31 3.87 0.32 -5.25
N TRP A 32 3.10 -0.68 -5.64
CA TRP A 32 3.48 -1.63 -6.69
C TRP A 32 3.64 -0.95 -8.06
N GLN A 33 2.77 -0.01 -8.39
CA GLN A 33 2.89 0.76 -9.64
C GLN A 33 4.17 1.61 -9.64
N THR A 34 4.42 2.32 -8.53
CA THR A 34 5.62 3.16 -8.36
C THR A 34 6.89 2.33 -8.40
N ALA A 35 6.90 1.19 -7.70
CA ALA A 35 8.02 0.24 -7.71
C ALA A 35 8.36 -0.23 -9.13
N ARG A 36 7.34 -0.58 -9.92
CA ARG A 36 7.51 -1.00 -11.31
C ARG A 36 8.08 0.11 -12.19
N LEU A 37 7.56 1.34 -12.07
CA LEU A 37 8.08 2.50 -12.80
C LEU A 37 9.55 2.76 -12.46
N CYS A 38 9.89 2.81 -11.17
CA CYS A 38 11.27 2.97 -10.71
C CYS A 38 12.18 1.89 -11.30
N ARG A 39 11.75 0.62 -11.23
CA ARG A 39 12.50 -0.51 -11.78
C ARG A 39 12.73 -0.38 -13.29
N THR A 40 11.71 0.00 -14.05
CA THR A 40 11.81 0.21 -15.51
C THR A 40 12.80 1.33 -15.84
N VAL A 41 12.74 2.46 -15.12
CA VAL A 41 13.67 3.58 -15.31
C VAL A 41 15.11 3.16 -14.97
N MET A 42 15.31 2.44 -13.87
CA MET A 42 16.63 1.93 -13.47
C MET A 42 17.20 0.95 -14.50
N ALA A 43 16.38 0.02 -15.01
CA ALA A 43 16.77 -0.92 -16.07
C ALA A 43 17.19 -0.18 -17.35
N ALA A 44 16.39 0.82 -17.76
CA ALA A 44 16.66 1.61 -18.96
C ALA A 44 17.90 2.51 -18.83
N SER A 45 18.23 2.97 -17.62
CA SER A 45 19.36 3.87 -17.39
C SER A 45 20.74 3.26 -17.69
N GLY A 46 20.87 1.93 -17.75
CA GLY A 46 22.13 1.23 -17.98
C GLY A 46 23.18 1.36 -16.86
N ASN A 47 22.92 2.15 -15.82
CA ASN A 47 23.85 2.41 -14.72
C ASN A 47 23.88 1.30 -13.66
N TYR A 48 22.95 0.35 -13.71
CA TYR A 48 22.79 -0.69 -12.71
C TYR A 48 23.11 -2.07 -13.29
N LYS A 49 24.11 -2.76 -12.71
CA LYS A 49 24.45 -4.15 -13.07
C LYS A 49 23.33 -5.14 -12.75
N ARG A 50 22.55 -4.86 -11.71
CA ARG A 50 21.36 -5.62 -11.32
C ARG A 50 20.33 -4.65 -10.79
N VAL A 51 19.11 -4.75 -11.32
CA VAL A 51 17.98 -3.94 -10.87
C VAL A 51 17.33 -4.62 -9.66
N PRO A 52 17.04 -3.88 -8.57
CA PRO A 52 16.32 -4.43 -7.42
C PRO A 52 14.93 -4.98 -7.79
N GLU A 53 14.43 -5.91 -6.98
CA GLU A 53 13.06 -6.40 -7.07
C GLU A 53 12.04 -5.34 -6.61
N GLU A 54 10.81 -5.39 -7.14
CA GLU A 54 9.76 -4.38 -6.90
C GLU A 54 9.40 -4.24 -5.40
N ASN A 55 9.43 -5.34 -4.65
CA ASN A 55 9.10 -5.37 -3.22
C ASN A 55 9.97 -4.47 -2.33
N ILE A 56 11.21 -4.20 -2.74
CA ILE A 56 12.14 -3.36 -1.96
C ILE A 56 11.66 -1.90 -1.91
N PHE A 57 10.86 -1.47 -2.89
CA PHE A 57 10.32 -0.12 -2.96
C PHE A 57 8.98 0.03 -2.20
N ILE A 58 8.49 -1.03 -1.56
CA ILE A 58 7.18 -1.07 -0.90
C ILE A 58 7.38 -1.00 0.63
N PRO A 59 7.07 0.13 1.29
CA PRO A 59 7.35 0.31 2.72
C PRO A 59 6.66 -0.72 3.63
N SER A 60 5.47 -1.20 3.24
CA SER A 60 4.67 -2.15 4.03
C SER A 60 5.21 -3.58 4.01
N GLN A 61 6.09 -3.92 3.08
CA GLN A 61 6.69 -5.26 2.98
C GLN A 61 7.99 -5.39 3.77
N VAL A 62 8.63 -4.28 4.13
CA VAL A 62 9.77 -4.26 5.03
C VAL A 62 9.26 -4.12 6.46
N LYS A 63 8.62 -5.18 6.97
CA LYS A 63 8.36 -5.26 8.41
C LYS A 63 9.69 -5.61 9.09
N PRO A 64 10.16 -4.82 10.09
CA PRO A 64 11.33 -5.21 10.87
C PRO A 64 11.05 -6.59 11.48
N HIS A 65 12.07 -7.45 11.52
CA HIS A 65 11.95 -8.73 12.18
C HIS A 65 11.64 -8.47 13.65
N GLN A 66 10.42 -8.84 14.08
CA GLN A 66 10.00 -8.75 15.47
C GLN A 66 10.15 -10.13 16.13
N THR A 67 10.82 -10.17 17.26
CA THR A 67 10.93 -11.36 18.11
C THR A 67 9.67 -11.54 18.95
N ALA A 68 9.45 -12.74 19.50
CA ALA A 68 8.28 -13.02 20.34
C ALA A 68 8.23 -12.10 21.58
N GLU A 69 9.39 -11.79 22.18
CA GLU A 69 9.48 -10.90 23.34
C GLU A 69 9.05 -9.46 23.01
N GLU A 70 9.48 -8.94 21.86
CA GLU A 70 9.08 -7.62 21.37
C GLU A 70 7.58 -7.55 21.05
N MET A 71 6.98 -8.64 20.56
CA MET A 71 5.53 -8.72 20.34
C MET A 71 4.77 -8.64 21.67
N PHE A 72 5.20 -9.40 22.69
CA PHE A 72 4.59 -9.37 24.02
C PHE A 72 4.70 -8.00 24.68
N ALA A 73 5.83 -7.32 24.54
CA ALA A 73 6.04 -5.98 25.07
C ALA A 73 5.09 -4.94 24.43
N GLU A 74 4.84 -5.01 23.13
CA GLU A 74 3.87 -4.12 22.46
C GLU A 74 2.43 -4.40 22.90
N LEU A 75 2.05 -5.67 23.06
CA LEU A 75 0.71 -6.04 23.55
C LEU A 75 0.42 -5.53 24.96
N GLN A 76 1.43 -5.50 25.84
CA GLN A 76 1.28 -4.96 27.20
C GLN A 76 1.00 -3.45 27.22
N LYS A 77 1.51 -2.68 26.25
CA LYS A 77 1.23 -1.23 26.14
C LYS A 77 -0.23 -0.91 25.85
N LEU A 78 -0.96 -1.85 25.26
CA LEU A 78 -2.38 -1.70 24.89
C LEU A 78 -3.35 -2.02 26.05
N GLN A 79 -2.86 -2.56 27.16
CA GLN A 79 -3.67 -2.92 28.33
C GLN A 79 -3.74 -1.81 29.39
N GLY A 80 -3.41 -0.56 29.02
CA GLY A 80 -3.55 0.63 29.85
C GLY A 80 -4.91 1.28 29.73
#